data_AF-A0A1J3JDP3-F1
#
_entry.id   AF-A0A1J3JDP3-F1
#
_cell.length_a   1.000
_cell.length_b   1.000
_cell.length_c   1.000
_cell.angle_alpha   90.00
_cell.angle_beta   90.00
_cell.angle_gamma   90.00
#
_symmetry.space_group_name_H-M   'P 1'
#
loop_
_entity.id
_entity.type
_entity.pdbx_description
1 polymer ?
#
loop_
_entity_poly.entity_id
_entity_poly.type
_entity_poly.pdbx_seq_one_letter_code
_entity_poly.pdbx_strand_id
1 'polypeptide(L)'
;ETIGSMSPKELRNLEGRLDRSINRIRSKKNELLFSEIDYMQKREVDLHNDNQLLRAKIAENERNNPGMNLMPGASNYEQLMPPPQTQSQQFDSRNYFQVAALQPNNHHYSSTGRQDQTALQLV
;
A
#
# COMPACT_ATOMS: atom_id res chain seq x y z
N GLU A 1 -27.71 -3.89 39.51
CA GLU A 1 -27.00 -4.46 40.67
C GLU A 1 -25.70 -3.68 40.85
N THR A 2 -25.49 -3.10 42.02
CA THR A 2 -24.27 -2.33 42.31
C THR A 2 -23.23 -3.29 42.89
N ILE A 3 -21.98 -3.22 42.46
CA ILE A 3 -20.89 -4.09 42.97
C ILE A 3 -20.83 -4.08 44.50
N GLY A 4 -21.17 -2.96 45.14
CA GLY A 4 -21.19 -2.80 46.59
C GLY A 4 -22.20 -3.68 47.35
N SER A 5 -23.20 -4.28 46.69
CA SER A 5 -24.14 -5.21 47.32
C SER A 5 -23.77 -6.68 47.13
N MET A 6 -22.67 -6.98 46.44
CA MET A 6 -22.25 -8.36 46.15
C MET A 6 -21.50 -8.96 47.34
N SER A 7 -21.78 -10.23 47.60
CA SER A 7 -21.01 -11.02 48.55
C SER A 7 -19.59 -11.31 48.04
N PRO A 8 -18.62 -11.60 48.94
CA PRO A 8 -17.26 -11.99 48.53
C PRO A 8 -17.22 -13.20 47.58
N LYS A 9 -18.20 -14.09 47.64
CA LYS A 9 -18.33 -15.24 46.73
C LYS A 9 -18.72 -14.80 45.33
N GLU A 10 -19.68 -13.88 45.21
CA GLU A 10 -20.13 -13.35 43.92
C GLU A 10 -19.04 -12.51 43.25
N LEU A 11 -18.27 -11.74 44.04
CA LEU A 11 -17.12 -10.98 43.53
C LEU A 11 -16.06 -11.92 42.93
N ARG A 12 -15.67 -12.99 43.65
CA ARG A 12 -14.71 -13.99 43.12
C ARG A 12 -15.22 -14.68 41.86
N ASN A 13 -16.51 -14.99 41.80
CA ASN A 13 -17.11 -15.58 40.61
C ASN A 13 -17.11 -14.60 39.43
N LEU A 14 -17.40 -13.32 39.68
CA LEU A 14 -17.36 -12.26 38.67
C LEU A 14 -15.94 -12.08 38.12
N GLU A 15 -14.95 -11.95 38.99
CA GLU A 15 -13.54 -11.86 38.65
C GLU A 15 -13.10 -13.04 37.76
N GLY A 16 -13.40 -14.28 38.17
CA GLY A 16 -13.07 -15.45 37.37
C GLY A 16 -13.79 -15.49 36.01
N ARG A 17 -15.01 -14.96 35.90
CA ARG A 17 -15.71 -14.82 34.61
C ARG A 17 -15.06 -13.79 33.71
N LEU A 18 -14.61 -12.66 34.28
CA LEU A 18 -13.92 -11.60 33.56
C LEU A 18 -12.55 -12.08 33.05
N ASP A 19 -11.77 -12.76 33.87
CA ASP A 19 -10.48 -13.30 33.43
C ASP A 19 -10.63 -14.29 32.27
N ARG A 20 -11.61 -15.19 32.36
CA ARG A 20 -11.91 -16.13 31.27
C ARG A 20 -12.37 -15.41 30.00
N SER A 21 -13.25 -14.41 30.12
CA SER A 21 -13.76 -13.70 28.94
C SER A 21 -12.67 -12.85 28.29
N ILE A 22 -11.81 -12.19 29.07
CA ILE A 22 -10.66 -11.43 28.57
C ILE A 22 -9.70 -12.36 27.83
N ASN A 23 -9.35 -13.52 28.40
CA ASN A 23 -8.50 -14.49 27.73
C ASN A 23 -9.12 -14.99 26.42
N ARG A 24 -10.42 -15.28 26.40
CA ARG A 24 -11.14 -15.67 25.19
C ARG A 24 -11.10 -14.57 24.11
N ILE A 25 -11.30 -13.31 24.49
CA ILE A 25 -11.24 -12.16 23.57
C ILE A 25 -9.84 -12.03 22.98
N ARG A 26 -8.79 -12.11 23.81
CA ARG A 26 -7.39 -12.04 23.34
C ARG A 26 -7.07 -13.17 22.37
N SER A 27 -7.42 -14.41 22.71
CA SER A 27 -7.18 -15.56 21.85
C SER A 27 -7.90 -15.43 20.52
N LYS A 28 -9.17 -15.00 20.52
CA LYS A 28 -9.93 -14.82 19.27
C LYS A 28 -9.36 -13.70 18.41
N LYS A 29 -8.93 -12.59 19.02
CA LYS A 29 -8.23 -11.51 18.31
C LYS A 29 -6.97 -12.03 17.63
N ASN A 30 -6.16 -12.81 18.35
CA ASN A 30 -4.92 -13.36 17.80
C ASN A 30 -5.20 -14.34 16.65
N GLU A 31 -6.18 -15.24 16.81
CA GLU A 31 -6.60 -16.17 15.75
C GLU A 31 -7.01 -15.43 14.46
N LEU A 32 -7.81 -14.36 14.59
CA LEU A 32 -8.22 -13.54 13.44
C LEU A 32 -7.03 -12.80 12.80
N LEU A 33 -6.13 -12.25 13.60
CA LEU A 33 -4.93 -11.58 13.09
C LEU A 33 -4.03 -12.55 12.32
N PHE A 34 -3.83 -13.77 12.83
CA PHE A 34 -3.05 -14.78 12.11
C PHE A 34 -3.70 -15.19 10.79
N SER A 35 -5.03 -15.37 10.78
CA SER A 35 -5.77 -15.65 9.55
C SER A 35 -5.66 -14.53 8.52
N GLU A 36 -5.70 -13.27 8.96
CA GLU A 36 -5.58 -12.11 8.07
C GLU A 36 -4.16 -11.99 7.50
N ILE A 37 -3.13 -12.21 8.31
CA ILE A 37 -1.73 -12.21 7.85
C ILE A 37 -1.52 -13.28 6.78
N ASP A 38 -1.98 -14.51 7.01
CA ASP A 38 -1.85 -15.61 6.04
C ASP A 38 -2.59 -15.28 4.72
N TYR A 39 -3.80 -14.72 4.83
CA TYR A 39 -4.56 -14.30 3.66
C TYR A 39 -3.85 -13.20 2.86
N MET A 40 -3.33 -12.18 3.53
CA MET A 40 -2.60 -11.07 2.89
C MET A 40 -1.32 -11.56 2.22
N GLN A 41 -0.55 -12.44 2.87
CA GLN A 41 0.67 -13.02 2.29
C GLN A 41 0.38 -13.84 1.04
N LYS A 42 -0.67 -14.67 1.05
CA LYS A 42 -1.08 -15.43 -0.13
C LYS A 42 -1.50 -14.49 -1.27
N ARG A 43 -2.30 -13.48 -0.97
CA ARG A 43 -2.73 -12.47 -1.95
C ARG A 43 -1.54 -11.71 -2.55
N GLU A 44 -0.53 -11.37 -1.75
CA GLU A 44 0.69 -10.72 -2.22
C GLU A 44 1.42 -11.58 -3.26
N VAL A 45 1.58 -12.88 -2.98
CA VAL A 45 2.22 -13.83 -3.90
C VAL A 45 1.43 -13.95 -5.21
N ASP A 46 0.12 -14.12 -5.13
CA ASP A 46 -0.74 -14.25 -6.31
C ASP A 46 -0.67 -12.99 -7.20
N LEU A 47 -0.78 -11.80 -6.59
CA LEU A 47 -0.68 -10.52 -7.31
C LEU A 47 0.71 -10.31 -7.92
N HIS A 48 1.78 -10.71 -7.23
CA HIS A 48 3.13 -10.63 -7.77
C HIS A 48 3.30 -11.54 -8.99
N ASN A 49 2.77 -12.76 -8.93
CA ASN A 49 2.80 -13.71 -10.04
C ASN A 49 2.02 -13.20 -11.26
N ASP A 50 0.81 -12.69 -11.04
CA ASP A 50 -0.01 -12.11 -12.12
C ASP A 50 0.69 -10.91 -12.78
N ASN A 51 1.30 -10.03 -11.98
CA ASN A 51 2.06 -8.90 -12.50
C ASN A 51 3.27 -9.34 -13.33
N GLN A 52 4.00 -10.37 -12.89
CA GLN A 52 5.12 -10.91 -13.67
C GLN A 52 4.64 -11.48 -15.01
N LEU A 53 3.52 -12.21 -15.02
CA LEU A 53 2.93 -12.74 -16.24
C LEU A 53 2.51 -11.63 -17.22
N LEU A 54 1.88 -10.57 -16.70
CA LEU A 54 1.48 -9.41 -17.51
C LEU A 54 2.69 -8.69 -18.11
N ARG A 55 3.75 -8.47 -17.32
CA ARG A 55 5.00 -7.87 -17.80
C ARG A 55 5.64 -8.70 -18.92
N ALA A 56 5.65 -10.02 -18.79
CA ALA A 56 6.16 -10.92 -19.82
C ALA A 56 5.34 -10.81 -21.11
N LYS A 57 4.00 -10.79 -21.00
CA LYS A 57 3.09 -10.63 -22.15
C LYS A 57 3.25 -9.27 -22.85
N ILE A 58 3.46 -8.19 -22.09
CA ILE A 58 3.73 -6.86 -22.66
C ILE A 58 5.02 -6.88 -23.48
N ALA A 59 6.11 -7.39 -22.89
CA ALA A 59 7.40 -7.48 -23.58
C ALA A 59 7.35 -8.34 -24.85
N GLU A 60 6.53 -9.40 -24.86
CA GLU A 60 6.28 -10.21 -26.06
C GLU A 60 5.48 -9.45 -27.11
N ASN A 61 4.43 -8.72 -26.71
CA ASN A 61 3.61 -7.92 -27.62
C ASN A 61 4.43 -6.81 -28.30
N GLU A 62 5.27 -6.11 -27.54
CA GLU A 62 6.17 -5.06 -28.04
C GLU A 62 7.16 -5.60 -29.08
N ARG A 63 7.69 -6.82 -28.86
CA ARG A 63 8.56 -7.50 -29.84
C ARG A 63 7.82 -7.86 -31.14
N ASN A 64 6.54 -8.21 -31.05
CA ASN A 64 5.74 -8.63 -32.19
C ASN A 64 5.09 -7.45 -32.95
N ASN A 65 5.03 -6.25 -32.37
CA ASN A 65 4.52 -5.02 -33.00
C ASN A 65 5.48 -3.82 -32.80
N PRO A 66 6.68 -3.85 -33.39
CA PRO A 66 7.64 -2.73 -33.28
C PRO A 66 7.16 -1.44 -33.97
N GLY A 67 6.09 -1.48 -34.78
CA GLY A 67 5.61 -0.38 -35.63
C GLY A 67 4.54 0.54 -35.03
N MET A 68 4.00 0.27 -33.83
CA MET A 68 2.92 1.10 -33.24
C MET A 68 3.39 2.09 -32.16
N ASN A 69 4.67 2.10 -31.80
CA ASN A 69 5.23 2.99 -30.76
C ASN A 69 5.77 4.34 -31.29
N LEU A 70 5.46 4.75 -32.52
CA LEU A 70 5.81 6.10 -33.01
C LEU A 70 4.81 7.17 -32.53
N MET A 71 4.91 7.56 -31.26
CA MET A 71 4.50 8.90 -30.81
C MET A 71 5.69 9.86 -31.02
N PRO A 72 5.64 10.81 -31.98
CA PRO A 72 6.71 11.77 -32.21
C PRO A 72 6.64 12.87 -31.15
N GLY A 73 7.19 12.62 -29.97
CA GLY A 73 7.26 13.61 -28.90
C GLY A 73 8.13 13.22 -27.71
N ALA A 74 8.71 12.01 -27.72
CA ALA A 74 9.37 11.44 -26.57
C ALA A 74 10.86 11.77 -26.42
N SER A 75 11.50 12.28 -27.47
CA SER A 75 12.97 12.38 -27.51
C SER A 75 13.58 13.46 -26.62
N ASN A 76 12.77 14.31 -25.97
CA ASN A 76 13.28 15.47 -25.24
C ASN A 76 13.42 15.25 -23.73
N TYR A 77 12.87 14.18 -23.16
CA TYR A 77 12.98 13.88 -21.72
C TYR A 77 14.06 12.85 -21.38
N GLU A 78 14.52 12.06 -22.35
CA GLU A 78 15.56 11.04 -22.16
C GLU A 78 16.93 11.65 -21.83
N GLN A 79 17.21 12.88 -22.26
CA GLN A 79 18.55 13.50 -22.14
C GLN A 79 18.87 14.11 -20.76
N LEU A 80 17.88 14.24 -19.87
CA LEU A 80 18.06 14.83 -18.53
C LEU A 80 18.05 13.80 -17.40
N MET A 81 17.84 12.52 -17.70
CA MET A 81 17.77 11.45 -16.70
C MET A 81 19.12 10.70 -16.63
N PRO A 82 19.75 10.56 -15.44
CA PRO A 82 20.93 9.72 -15.31
C PRO A 82 20.56 8.25 -15.61
N PRO A 83 21.47 7.46 -16.21
CA PRO A 83 21.15 6.13 -16.70
C PRO A 83 20.75 5.19 -15.54
N PRO A 84 19.72 4.34 -15.72
CA PRO A 84 19.39 3.35 -14.72
C PRO A 84 20.51 2.31 -14.67
N GLN A 85 21.17 2.23 -13.51
CA GLN A 85 22.17 1.21 -13.25
C GLN A 85 21.50 -0.16 -13.34
N THR A 86 22.01 -0.99 -14.26
CA THR A 86 21.68 -2.39 -14.42
C THR A 86 22.20 -3.17 -13.22
N GLN A 87 21.49 -3.09 -12.09
CA GLN A 87 21.67 -4.03 -11.00
C GLN A 87 20.35 -4.77 -10.79
N SER A 88 20.41 -6.08 -11.03
CA SER A 88 19.42 -7.07 -10.65
C SER A 88 19.19 -6.99 -9.14
N GLN A 89 18.34 -6.04 -8.72
CA GLN A 89 17.86 -5.98 -7.35
C GLN A 89 16.89 -7.15 -7.20
N GLN A 90 17.34 -8.19 -6.49
CA GLN A 90 16.44 -9.19 -5.96
C GLN A 90 15.39 -8.44 -5.15
N PHE A 91 14.13 -8.64 -5.53
CA PHE A 91 12.98 -7.93 -4.98
C PHE A 91 12.83 -8.33 -3.51
N ASP A 92 13.54 -7.65 -2.61
CA ASP A 92 13.48 -7.87 -1.16
C ASP A 92 12.30 -7.03 -0.62
N SER A 93 11.23 -7.71 -0.24
CA SER A 93 9.96 -7.12 0.25
C SER A 93 10.13 -6.24 1.50
N ARG A 94 11.34 -6.20 2.08
CA ARG A 94 11.73 -5.31 3.17
C ARG A 94 11.88 -3.84 2.77
N ASN A 95 11.93 -3.52 1.46
CA ASN A 95 12.22 -2.16 1.01
C ASN A 95 10.98 -1.25 0.82
N TYR A 96 9.76 -1.77 1.00
CA TYR A 96 8.53 -0.98 0.78
C TYR A 96 8.26 0.09 1.85
N PHE A 97 9.05 0.13 2.93
CA PHE A 97 8.97 1.16 3.97
C PHE A 97 9.86 2.38 3.74
N GLN A 98 10.52 2.49 2.57
CA GLN A 98 11.53 3.53 2.36
C GLN A 98 10.94 4.89 1.95
N VAL A 99 10.55 5.68 2.96
CA VAL A 99 10.89 7.12 3.16
C VAL A 99 10.65 8.13 2.01
N ALA A 100 9.85 7.83 0.98
CA ALA A 100 9.51 8.82 -0.05
C ALA A 100 8.42 9.84 0.40
N ALA A 101 7.73 9.59 1.52
CA ALA A 101 6.58 10.39 1.97
C ALA A 101 6.90 11.53 2.96
N LEU A 102 8.17 11.78 3.31
CA LEU A 102 8.55 12.76 4.35
C LEU A 102 9.53 13.85 3.89
N GLN A 103 9.56 14.22 2.61
CA GLN A 103 10.28 15.43 2.18
C GLN A 103 9.32 16.62 2.10
N PRO A 104 9.45 17.65 2.98
CA PRO A 104 8.74 18.90 2.82
C PRO A 104 9.41 19.68 1.69
N ASN A 105 8.80 19.65 0.50
CA ASN A 105 9.23 20.49 -0.62
C ASN A 105 8.78 21.94 -0.37
N ASN A 106 9.41 22.58 0.61
CA ASN A 106 9.58 24.03 0.61
C ASN A 106 10.51 24.32 -0.57
N HIS A 107 10.07 25.04 -1.60
CA HIS A 107 10.80 26.10 -2.31
C HIS A 107 10.01 26.53 -3.56
N HIS A 108 9.83 27.86 -3.68
CA HIS A 108 9.44 28.64 -4.87
C HIS A 108 7.95 28.99 -5.06
N TYR A 109 7.42 29.81 -4.14
CA TYR A 109 6.51 30.91 -4.53
C TYR A 109 7.34 32.10 -5.05
N SER A 110 7.12 32.48 -6.31
CA SER A 110 7.44 33.74 -7.05
C SER A 110 7.95 33.38 -8.46
N SER A 111 7.54 33.95 -9.58
CA SER A 111 6.74 35.14 -9.88
C SER A 111 6.16 35.04 -11.31
N THR A 112 5.00 35.67 -11.51
CA THR A 112 4.54 36.38 -12.73
C THR A 112 4.51 35.68 -14.10
N GLY A 113 3.29 35.34 -14.54
CA GLY A 113 2.80 35.78 -15.86
C GLY A 113 2.41 34.72 -16.89
N ARG A 114 1.19 34.17 -16.79
CA ARG A 114 0.20 34.15 -17.91
C ARG A 114 -1.13 33.56 -17.44
N GLN A 115 -2.11 34.44 -17.35
CA GLN A 115 -3.54 34.14 -17.24
C GLN A 115 -4.05 33.61 -18.59
N ASP A 116 -4.94 32.62 -18.54
CA ASP A 116 -6.29 32.60 -19.14
C ASP A 116 -6.84 31.17 -19.02
N GLN A 117 -7.73 30.91 -18.04
CA GLN A 117 -9.20 30.88 -18.19
C GLN A 117 -9.63 30.09 -19.45
N THR A 118 -10.34 28.97 -19.32
CA THR A 118 -11.80 28.99 -19.20
C THR A 118 -12.37 27.78 -18.45
N ALA A 119 -13.25 28.07 -17.48
CA ALA A 119 -14.19 27.11 -16.91
C ALA A 119 -15.43 27.01 -17.83
N LEU A 120 -15.97 25.81 -18.04
CA LEU A 120 -17.27 25.63 -18.68
C LEU A 120 -18.33 25.31 -17.62
N GLN A 121 -19.28 26.22 -17.48
CA GLN A 121 -20.40 26.18 -16.55
C GLN A 121 -21.58 25.42 -17.17
N LEU A 122 -22.20 24.54 -16.36
CA LEU A 122 -23.39 23.77 -16.69
C LEU A 122 -24.63 24.68 -16.73
N VAL A 123 -25.50 24.45 -17.73
CA VAL A 123 -26.92 24.85 -17.75
C VAL A 123 -27.75 23.59 -17.92
#